data_AF-A0A0L6X2L1-F1
#
_entry.id   AF-A0A0L6X2L1-F1
#
_cell.length_a   1.000
_cell.length_b   1.000
_cell.length_c   1.000
_cell.angle_alpha   90.00
_cell.angle_beta   90.00
_cell.angle_gamma   90.00
#
_symmetry.space_group_name_H-M   'P 1'
#
loop_
_entity.id
_entity.type
_entity.pdbx_description
1 polymer ?
#
loop_
_entity_poly.entity_id
_entity_poly.type
_entity_poly.pdbx_seq_one_letter_code
_entity_poly.pdbx_strand_id
1 'polypeptide(L)'
;MRRGKEGEWEKCLLAKILITEEELGISNELVPTEQTIGTVYLPKQFNFGVGEAEKQLLTGTGDAIPEYVSIESLEEEQNVWRKNIVKEHGKANAFARVIDLRNANAAGIAYENRRRIIEAFSTPQNPFDPGRSEVQGSWIRNLWNHLTTFKRDLGNLRGLRMLVHQRAKILRYLKKVDQNRYEIVLQQLALEPESVEGELVV
;
A
#
# COMPACT_ATOMS: atom_id res chain seq x y z
N MET A 1 -21.11 -9.69 -0.71
CA MET A 1 -21.77 -8.92 0.36
C MET A 1 -23.17 -8.56 -0.13
N ARG A 2 -24.22 -8.81 0.66
CA ARG A 2 -25.59 -8.39 0.32
C ARG A 2 -25.65 -6.85 0.33
N ARG A 3 -26.48 -6.26 -0.54
CA ARG A 3 -26.78 -4.82 -0.48
C ARG A 3 -27.36 -4.47 0.90
N GLY A 4 -26.74 -3.52 1.62
CA GLY A 4 -27.26 -3.01 2.90
C GLY A 4 -26.33 -3.08 4.12
N LYS A 5 -25.12 -3.66 4.02
CA LYS A 5 -24.16 -3.81 5.14
C LYS A 5 -22.86 -3.00 4.95
N GLU A 6 -22.93 -1.84 4.30
CA GLU A 6 -21.75 -1.00 4.05
C GLU A 6 -21.07 -0.52 5.35
N GLY A 7 -21.83 -0.29 6.42
CA GLY A 7 -21.28 0.13 7.71
C GLY A 7 -20.49 -0.94 8.49
N GLU A 8 -20.66 -2.23 8.17
CA GLU A 8 -19.81 -3.29 8.74
C GLU A 8 -18.42 -3.26 8.09
N TRP A 9 -18.36 -2.93 6.80
CA TRP A 9 -17.11 -2.86 6.07
C TRP A 9 -16.16 -1.79 6.61
N GLU A 10 -16.65 -0.58 6.85
CA GLU A 10 -15.84 0.54 7.37
C GLU A 10 -15.14 0.22 8.70
N LYS A 11 -15.74 -0.69 9.49
CA LYS A 11 -15.18 -1.10 10.80
C LYS A 11 -14.11 -2.17 10.67
N CYS A 12 -14.10 -2.91 9.57
CA CYS A 12 -13.23 -4.06 9.37
C CYS A 12 -11.78 -3.68 9.17
N LEU A 13 -10.91 -4.59 9.60
CA LEU A 13 -9.45 -4.41 9.56
C LEU A 13 -8.97 -4.24 8.11
N LEU A 14 -9.49 -5.03 7.18
CA LEU A 14 -9.09 -4.91 5.77
C LEU A 14 -9.43 -3.53 5.18
N ALA A 15 -10.60 -2.97 5.51
CA ALA A 15 -11.01 -1.66 5.00
C ALA A 15 -10.08 -0.54 5.47
N LYS A 16 -9.63 -0.61 6.74
CA LYS A 16 -8.72 0.38 7.34
C LYS A 16 -7.30 0.33 6.78
N ILE A 17 -6.91 -0.82 6.21
CA ILE A 17 -5.55 -1.04 5.71
C ILE A 17 -5.41 -0.66 4.24
N LEU A 18 -6.45 -0.96 3.45
CA LEU A 18 -6.45 -0.72 2.02
C LEU A 18 -6.42 0.77 1.71
N ILE A 19 -5.56 1.13 0.76
CA ILE A 19 -5.48 2.46 0.17
C ILE A 19 -6.46 2.50 -1.00
N THR A 20 -7.35 3.48 -0.98
CA THR A 20 -8.24 3.78 -2.10
C THR A 20 -7.72 4.97 -2.90
N GLU A 21 -8.01 5.01 -4.19
CA GLU A 21 -7.66 6.16 -5.06
C GLU A 21 -8.32 7.46 -4.56
N GLU A 22 -9.51 7.35 -3.96
CA GLU A 22 -10.26 8.48 -3.41
C GLU A 22 -9.54 9.11 -2.19
N GLU A 23 -9.02 8.30 -1.27
CA GLU A 23 -8.23 8.79 -0.12
C GLU A 23 -6.95 9.51 -0.55
N LEU A 24 -6.28 8.98 -1.59
CA LEU A 24 -5.06 9.56 -2.12
C LEU A 24 -5.32 10.91 -2.80
N GLY A 25 -6.44 11.04 -3.52
CA GLY A 25 -6.80 12.27 -4.24
C GLY A 25 -7.22 13.44 -3.34
N ILE A 26 -7.73 13.16 -2.14
CA ILE A 26 -8.20 14.20 -1.20
C ILE A 26 -7.05 14.79 -0.38
N SER A 27 -6.08 13.95 0.02
CA SER A 27 -4.95 14.43 0.82
C SER A 27 -3.91 15.12 -0.08
N ASN A 28 -3.57 16.38 0.17
CA ASN A 28 -2.40 17.05 -0.43
C ASN A 28 -1.30 17.32 0.61
N GLU A 29 -1.34 16.59 1.72
CA GLU A 29 -0.40 16.77 2.82
C GLU A 29 1.00 16.31 2.36
N LEU A 30 1.91 17.26 2.24
CA LEU A 30 3.34 17.03 2.12
C LEU A 30 3.96 17.39 3.46
N VAL A 31 4.85 16.52 3.97
CA VAL A 31 5.54 16.76 5.23
C VAL A 31 6.85 17.50 4.92
N PRO A 32 7.00 18.76 5.34
CA PRO A 32 8.27 19.46 5.21
C PRO A 32 9.29 18.77 6.11
N THR A 33 10.37 18.27 5.52
CA THR A 33 11.47 17.61 6.24
C THR A 33 12.73 18.41 6.01
N GLU A 34 13.35 18.86 7.10
CA GLU A 34 14.61 19.58 7.05
C GLU A 34 15.74 18.58 6.75
N GLN A 35 16.45 18.82 5.65
CA GLN A 35 17.67 18.11 5.30
C GLN A 35 18.82 19.12 5.21
N THR A 36 20.05 18.63 5.22
CA THR A 36 21.28 19.43 5.01
C THR A 36 21.27 20.25 3.72
N ILE A 37 20.52 19.80 2.71
CA ILE A 37 20.41 20.40 1.37
C ILE A 37 19.26 21.43 1.31
N GLY A 38 18.45 21.53 2.37
CA GLY A 38 17.27 22.41 2.48
C GLY A 38 16.00 21.67 2.90
N THR A 39 14.87 22.37 2.96
CA THR A 39 13.56 21.76 3.27
C THR A 39 13.03 20.99 2.06
N VAL A 40 12.90 19.67 2.19
CA VAL A 40 12.33 18.78 1.17
C VAL A 40 10.91 18.37 1.57
N TYR A 41 9.98 18.43 0.63
CA TYR A 41 8.58 18.07 0.86
C TYR A 41 8.34 16.61 0.52
N LEU A 42 8.26 15.77 1.54
CA LEU A 42 8.08 14.32 1.37
C LEU A 42 6.59 13.94 1.45
N PRO A 43 6.12 13.00 0.62
CA PRO A 43 4.77 12.49 0.73
C PRO A 43 4.61 11.64 2.00
N LYS A 44 3.36 11.56 2.50
CA LYS A 44 3.02 10.73 3.68
C LYS A 44 3.10 9.24 3.37
N GLN A 45 2.72 8.84 2.16
CA GLN A 45 2.75 7.46 1.68
C GLN A 45 3.67 7.36 0.47
N PHE A 46 4.54 6.36 0.47
CA PHE A 46 5.50 6.13 -0.59
C PHE A 46 5.05 4.97 -1.49
N ASN A 47 5.47 5.03 -2.74
CA ASN A 47 5.34 3.97 -3.73
C ASN A 47 6.58 3.06 -3.71
N PHE A 48 6.52 1.94 -4.44
CA PHE A 48 7.61 0.99 -4.66
C PHE A 48 8.12 0.26 -3.42
N GLY A 49 7.32 0.18 -2.36
CA GLY A 49 7.67 -0.55 -1.15
C GLY A 49 8.74 0.16 -0.31
N VAL A 50 8.97 1.46 -0.51
CA VAL A 50 9.92 2.23 0.31
C VAL A 50 9.38 2.31 1.75
N GLY A 51 10.02 1.58 2.67
CA GLY A 51 9.71 1.58 4.10
C GLY A 51 10.47 2.67 4.86
N GLU A 52 10.39 2.63 6.18
CA GLU A 52 11.03 3.62 7.05
C GLU A 52 12.57 3.54 7.00
N ALA A 53 13.13 2.34 6.87
CA ALA A 53 14.57 2.12 6.76
C ALA A 53 15.11 2.67 5.42
N GLU A 54 14.46 2.34 4.30
CA GLU A 54 14.84 2.88 3.00
C GLU A 54 14.61 4.40 2.94
N LYS A 55 13.56 4.91 3.59
CA LYS A 55 13.33 6.36 3.72
C LYS A 55 14.50 7.05 4.40
N GLN A 56 15.03 6.51 5.49
CA GLN A 56 16.18 7.11 6.19
C GLN A 56 17.43 7.14 5.30
N LEU A 57 17.69 6.04 4.58
CA LEU A 57 18.81 5.93 3.64
C LEU A 57 18.65 6.91 2.48
N LEU A 58 17.47 6.98 1.87
CA LEU A 58 17.18 7.87 0.74
C LEU A 58 17.18 9.36 1.13
N THR A 59 16.81 9.66 2.38
CA THR A 59 16.78 11.03 2.89
C THR A 59 18.12 11.48 3.48
N GLY A 60 19.11 10.57 3.55
CA GLY A 60 20.43 10.87 4.11
C GLY A 60 20.38 11.27 5.58
N THR A 61 19.32 10.90 6.30
CA THR A 61 19.16 11.18 7.74
C THR A 61 20.03 10.25 8.60
N GLY A 62 20.53 9.15 8.03
CA GLY A 62 21.60 8.32 8.58
C GLY A 62 22.87 8.38 7.72
N ASP A 63 23.86 9.14 8.18
CA ASP A 63 25.32 8.95 7.99
C ASP A 63 25.95 8.75 6.60
N ALA A 64 25.26 8.94 5.48
CA ALA A 64 25.87 8.77 4.15
C ALA A 64 25.60 9.94 3.19
N ILE A 65 25.91 11.15 3.63
CA ILE A 65 26.26 12.21 2.69
C ILE A 65 27.78 12.13 2.53
N PRO A 66 28.34 12.16 1.30
CA PRO A 66 29.79 12.27 1.16
C PRO A 66 30.24 13.46 2.01
N GLU A 67 31.04 13.17 3.04
CA GLU A 67 31.73 14.15 3.84
C GLU A 67 32.61 14.94 2.86
N TYR A 68 32.09 16.07 2.41
CA TYR A 68 32.86 16.99 1.58
C TYR A 68 33.98 17.50 2.47
N VAL A 69 35.20 17.07 2.12
CA VAL A 69 36.44 17.57 2.69
C VAL A 69 36.34 19.08 2.74
N SER A 70 36.39 19.64 3.95
CA SER A 70 36.46 21.08 4.18
C SER A 70 37.79 21.58 3.62
N ILE A 71 37.80 21.99 2.36
CA ILE A 71 38.92 22.66 1.72
C ILE A 71 38.63 24.16 1.79
N GLU A 72 39.41 24.83 2.63
CA GLU A 72 39.42 26.29 2.74
C GLU A 72 40.00 26.92 1.47
N SER A 73 39.39 28.03 1.06
CA SER A 73 39.79 29.04 0.07
C SER A 73 39.23 28.94 -1.36
N LEU A 74 38.78 30.12 -1.86
CA LEU A 74 38.27 30.52 -3.20
C LEU A 74 36.73 30.73 -3.31
N GLU A 75 36.33 31.99 -3.50
CA GLU A 75 34.92 32.44 -3.68
C GLU A 75 34.23 31.82 -4.90
N GLU A 76 35.00 31.48 -5.94
CA GLU A 76 34.50 30.80 -7.13
C GLU A 76 34.00 29.38 -6.80
N GLU A 77 34.67 28.68 -5.89
CA GLU A 77 34.28 27.35 -5.42
C GLU A 77 33.03 27.41 -4.52
N GLN A 78 32.89 28.47 -3.70
CA GLN A 78 31.68 28.72 -2.93
C GLN A 78 30.45 28.93 -3.83
N ASN A 79 30.61 29.60 -4.97
CA ASN A 79 29.53 29.80 -5.93
C ASN A 79 29.15 28.50 -6.66
N VAL A 80 30.13 27.64 -6.97
CA VAL A 80 29.87 26.29 -7.51
C VAL A 80 29.14 25.44 -6.48
N TRP A 81 29.53 25.51 -5.21
CA TRP A 81 28.89 24.79 -4.11
C TRP A 81 27.42 25.19 -3.93
N ARG A 82 27.12 26.49 -3.87
CA ARG A 82 25.72 27.00 -3.81
C ARG A 82 24.89 26.50 -5.00
N LYS A 83 25.45 26.53 -6.21
CA LYS A 83 24.78 26.01 -7.41
C LYS A 83 24.52 24.50 -7.30
N ASN A 84 25.44 23.74 -6.73
CA ASN A 84 25.27 22.30 -6.54
C ASN A 84 24.17 21.99 -5.51
N ILE A 85 24.11 22.71 -4.39
CA ILE A 85 23.03 22.52 -3.40
C ILE A 85 21.67 22.81 -3.99
N VAL A 86 21.51 23.90 -4.75
CA VAL A 86 20.23 24.20 -5.40
C VAL A 86 19.84 23.10 -6.39
N LYS A 87 20.80 22.53 -7.11
CA LYS A 87 20.57 21.39 -8.02
C LYS A 87 20.18 20.13 -7.25
N GLU A 88 20.89 19.79 -6.17
CA GLU A 88 20.58 18.63 -5.33
C GLU A 88 19.22 18.77 -4.64
N HIS A 89 18.87 19.98 -4.17
CA HIS A 89 17.55 20.29 -3.63
C HIS A 89 16.44 20.09 -4.68
N GLY A 90 16.66 20.58 -5.90
CA GLY A 90 15.76 20.36 -7.03
C GLY A 90 15.58 18.87 -7.36
N LYS A 91 16.68 18.10 -7.36
CA LYS A 91 16.65 16.64 -7.55
C LYS A 91 15.89 15.94 -6.43
N ALA A 92 16.12 16.30 -5.18
CA ALA A 92 15.45 15.71 -4.03
C ALA A 92 13.92 15.95 -4.09
N ASN A 93 13.49 17.15 -4.45
CA ASN A 93 12.07 17.45 -4.64
C ASN A 93 11.47 16.73 -5.86
N ALA A 94 12.22 16.59 -6.96
CA ALA A 94 11.78 15.81 -8.11
C ALA A 94 11.65 14.32 -7.75
N PHE A 95 12.59 13.78 -6.98
CA PHE A 95 12.55 12.41 -6.50
C PHE A 95 11.37 12.18 -5.56
N ALA A 96 11.10 13.11 -4.63
CA ALA A 96 9.94 13.05 -3.73
C ALA A 96 8.61 12.91 -4.49
N ARG A 97 8.49 13.55 -5.66
CA ARG A 97 7.31 13.41 -6.54
C ARG A 97 7.24 12.03 -7.19
N VAL A 98 8.37 11.47 -7.61
CA VAL A 98 8.41 10.15 -8.27
C VAL A 98 8.02 9.03 -7.28
N ILE A 99 8.46 9.14 -6.04
CA ILE A 99 8.16 8.15 -4.98
C ILE A 99 6.78 8.35 -4.36
N ASP A 100 6.04 9.40 -4.72
CA ASP A 100 4.71 9.66 -4.18
C ASP A 100 3.71 8.62 -4.71
N LEU A 101 3.01 7.94 -3.80
CA LEU A 101 1.98 6.98 -4.15
C LEU A 101 0.81 7.62 -4.91
N ARG A 102 0.58 8.93 -4.74
CA ARG A 102 -0.43 9.68 -5.51
C ARG A 102 -0.16 9.66 -7.01
N ASN A 103 1.12 9.55 -7.41
CA ASN A 103 1.53 9.47 -8.81
C ASN A 103 1.62 8.03 -9.33
N ALA A 104 1.29 7.03 -8.49
CA ALA A 104 1.32 5.64 -8.90
C ALA A 104 0.12 5.28 -9.79
N ASN A 105 0.31 4.29 -10.64
CA ASN A 105 -0.80 3.67 -11.37
C ASN A 105 -1.55 2.67 -10.48
N ALA A 106 -2.69 2.16 -10.96
CA ALA A 106 -3.49 1.15 -10.25
C ALA A 106 -2.68 -0.10 -9.86
N ALA A 107 -1.65 -0.48 -10.64
CA ALA A 107 -0.78 -1.60 -10.34
C ALA A 107 0.16 -1.32 -9.15
N GLY A 108 0.67 -0.08 -9.03
CA GLY A 108 1.46 0.38 -7.90
C GLY A 108 0.64 0.42 -6.61
N ILE A 109 -0.58 0.96 -6.66
CA ILE A 109 -1.51 0.94 -5.52
C ILE A 109 -1.84 -0.51 -5.12
N ALA A 110 -2.07 -1.39 -6.10
CA ALA A 110 -2.30 -2.80 -5.81
C ALA A 110 -1.08 -3.50 -5.19
N TYR A 111 0.15 -3.09 -5.53
CA TYR A 111 1.36 -3.59 -4.89
C TYR A 111 1.45 -3.18 -3.42
N GLU A 112 1.24 -1.90 -3.11
CA GLU A 112 1.23 -1.42 -1.72
C GLU A 112 0.13 -2.09 -0.89
N ASN A 113 -1.08 -2.21 -1.45
CA ASN A 113 -2.18 -2.89 -0.78
C ASN A 113 -1.86 -4.37 -0.48
N ARG A 114 -1.20 -5.08 -1.41
CA ARG A 114 -0.74 -6.46 -1.15
C ARG A 114 0.28 -6.52 -0.03
N ARG A 115 1.26 -5.61 -0.01
CA ARG A 115 2.27 -5.53 1.04
C ARG A 115 1.62 -5.33 2.41
N ARG A 116 0.75 -4.33 2.54
CA ARG A 116 0.06 -4.02 3.80
C ARG A 116 -0.83 -5.16 4.28
N ILE A 117 -1.48 -5.86 3.36
CA ILE A 117 -2.25 -7.07 3.68
C ILE A 117 -1.33 -8.16 4.25
N ILE A 118 -0.18 -8.41 3.62
CA ILE A 118 0.75 -9.44 4.10
C ILE A 118 1.21 -9.07 5.51
N GLU A 119 1.62 -7.84 5.74
CA GLU A 119 2.07 -7.38 7.06
C GLU A 119 0.97 -7.52 8.13
N ALA A 120 -0.28 -7.20 7.81
CA ALA A 120 -1.38 -7.23 8.77
C ALA A 120 -1.94 -8.63 9.09
N PHE A 121 -1.95 -9.53 8.11
CA PHE A 121 -2.50 -10.89 8.28
C PHE A 121 -1.40 -11.96 8.51
N SER A 122 -0.12 -11.58 8.49
CA SER A 122 0.99 -12.46 8.85
C SER A 122 1.05 -12.70 10.37
N THR A 123 1.89 -13.66 10.78
CA THR A 123 2.11 -13.94 12.21
C THR A 123 3.33 -13.18 12.70
N PRO A 124 3.46 -12.90 14.01
CA PRO A 124 4.69 -12.33 14.57
C PRO A 124 5.91 -13.23 14.33
N GLN A 125 5.72 -14.56 14.25
CA GLN A 125 6.80 -15.52 13.99
C GLN A 125 7.29 -15.48 12.54
N ASN A 126 6.37 -15.25 11.60
CA ASN A 126 6.69 -15.07 10.19
C ASN A 126 5.95 -13.83 9.66
N PRO A 127 6.59 -12.64 9.72
CA PRO A 127 5.94 -11.35 9.42
C PRO A 127 5.70 -11.12 7.92
N PHE A 128 6.25 -11.98 7.05
CA PHE A 128 6.07 -11.89 5.61
C PHE A 128 5.69 -13.25 5.01
N ASP A 129 4.48 -13.72 5.33
CA ASP A 129 3.97 -15.00 4.83
C ASP A 129 2.86 -14.82 3.76
N PRO A 130 3.20 -14.80 2.46
CA PRO A 130 2.20 -14.74 1.39
C PRO A 130 1.43 -16.06 1.21
N GLY A 131 1.91 -17.17 1.79
CA GLY A 131 1.32 -18.51 1.67
C GLY A 131 0.13 -18.74 2.59
N ARG A 132 -0.02 -17.90 3.61
CA ARG A 132 -1.04 -18.04 4.65
C ARG A 132 -2.47 -17.93 4.08
N SER A 133 -3.37 -18.80 4.50
CA SER A 133 -4.76 -18.83 3.99
C SER A 133 -5.52 -17.52 4.26
N GLU A 134 -5.25 -16.87 5.38
CA GLU A 134 -5.80 -15.56 5.74
C GLU A 134 -5.37 -14.47 4.76
N VAL A 135 -4.07 -14.44 4.45
CA VAL A 135 -3.47 -13.48 3.53
C VAL A 135 -4.05 -13.68 2.13
N GLN A 136 -4.03 -14.90 1.60
CA GLN A 136 -4.56 -15.20 0.26
C GLN A 136 -6.07 -14.93 0.16
N GLY A 137 -6.81 -15.19 1.24
CA GLY A 137 -8.26 -14.96 1.32
C GLY A 137 -8.67 -13.48 1.26
N SER A 138 -7.74 -12.53 1.39
CA SER A 138 -8.05 -11.10 1.40
C SER A 138 -7.92 -10.40 0.03
N TRP A 139 -7.31 -11.04 -0.98
CA TRP A 139 -6.81 -10.41 -2.22
C TRP A 139 -7.84 -10.01 -3.31
N ILE A 140 -9.13 -9.83 -3.01
CA ILE A 140 -10.20 -9.90 -4.05
C ILE A 140 -10.91 -8.59 -4.35
N ARG A 141 -10.71 -7.54 -3.54
CA ARG A 141 -11.63 -6.39 -3.58
C ARG A 141 -11.47 -5.46 -4.79
N ASN A 142 -10.27 -5.33 -5.35
CA ASN A 142 -10.00 -4.25 -6.30
C ASN A 142 -10.86 -4.31 -7.58
N LEU A 143 -11.26 -5.51 -8.00
CA LEU A 143 -12.05 -5.70 -9.23
C LEU A 143 -13.54 -5.29 -9.07
N TRP A 144 -14.05 -5.24 -7.85
CA TRP A 144 -15.47 -4.95 -7.59
C TRP A 144 -15.84 -3.50 -7.91
N ASN A 145 -15.01 -2.53 -7.49
CA ASN A 145 -15.24 -1.09 -7.74
C ASN A 145 -15.23 -0.74 -9.25
N HIS A 146 -14.45 -1.45 -10.04
CA HIS A 146 -14.44 -1.26 -11.50
C HIS A 146 -15.78 -1.74 -12.10
N LEU A 147 -16.25 -2.93 -11.69
CA LEU A 147 -17.44 -3.56 -12.24
C LEU A 147 -18.76 -2.89 -11.80
N THR A 148 -18.79 -2.19 -10.66
CA THR A 148 -19.94 -1.36 -10.28
C THR A 148 -20.15 -0.20 -11.26
N THR A 149 -19.05 0.38 -11.74
CA THR A 149 -19.04 1.46 -12.74
C THR A 149 -19.27 0.92 -14.14
N PHE A 150 -18.57 -0.15 -14.53
CA PHE A 150 -18.60 -0.75 -15.86
C PHE A 150 -19.38 -2.07 -15.90
N LYS A 151 -20.71 -1.98 -15.82
CA LYS A 151 -21.60 -3.14 -15.74
C LYS A 151 -21.61 -4.05 -16.98
N ARG A 152 -21.14 -3.56 -18.13
CA ARG A 152 -21.16 -4.30 -19.42
C ARG A 152 -19.91 -5.14 -19.66
N ASP A 153 -18.93 -5.10 -18.76
CA ASP A 153 -17.70 -5.88 -18.89
C ASP A 153 -17.87 -7.33 -18.42
N LEU A 154 -18.33 -8.18 -19.34
CA LEU A 154 -18.58 -9.60 -19.07
C LEU A 154 -17.28 -10.40 -18.80
N GLY A 155 -16.16 -9.98 -19.38
CA GLY A 155 -14.88 -10.65 -19.20
C GLY A 155 -14.38 -10.50 -17.76
N ASN A 156 -14.40 -9.27 -17.27
CA ASN A 156 -14.01 -8.97 -15.89
C ASN A 156 -15.02 -9.53 -14.87
N LEU A 157 -16.33 -9.61 -15.19
CA LEU A 157 -17.31 -10.31 -14.35
C LEU A 157 -16.99 -11.79 -14.17
N ARG A 158 -16.58 -12.48 -15.25
CA ARG A 158 -16.12 -13.86 -15.17
C ARG A 158 -14.87 -13.98 -14.31
N GLY A 159 -13.91 -13.06 -14.47
CA GLY A 159 -12.72 -12.95 -13.63
C GLY A 159 -13.07 -12.82 -12.15
N LEU A 160 -13.99 -11.90 -11.81
CA LEU A 160 -14.47 -11.70 -10.45
C LEU A 160 -15.10 -12.96 -9.88
N ARG A 161 -15.98 -13.63 -10.64
CA ARG A 161 -16.61 -14.88 -10.19
C ARG A 161 -15.56 -15.94 -9.84
N MET A 162 -14.56 -16.13 -10.70
CA MET A 162 -13.47 -17.08 -10.44
C MET A 162 -12.70 -16.73 -9.15
N LEU A 163 -12.38 -15.46 -8.95
CA LEU A 163 -11.71 -14.99 -7.73
C LEU A 163 -12.56 -15.27 -6.48
N VAL A 164 -13.86 -14.97 -6.51
CA VAL A 164 -14.78 -15.24 -5.38
C VAL A 164 -14.80 -16.73 -5.04
N HIS A 165 -14.89 -17.62 -6.03
CA HIS A 165 -14.83 -19.07 -5.78
C HIS A 165 -13.46 -19.52 -5.22
N GLN A 166 -12.36 -18.95 -5.72
CA GLN A 166 -11.02 -19.21 -5.20
C GLN A 166 -10.91 -18.81 -3.73
N ARG A 167 -11.42 -17.63 -3.36
CA ARG A 167 -11.52 -17.16 -1.96
C ARG A 167 -12.24 -18.17 -1.08
N ALA A 168 -13.43 -18.58 -1.53
CA ALA A 168 -14.27 -19.47 -0.76
C ALA A 168 -13.63 -20.84 -0.60
N LYS A 169 -12.86 -21.32 -1.58
CA LYS A 169 -12.06 -22.55 -1.44
C LYS A 169 -11.00 -22.41 -0.35
N ILE A 170 -10.26 -21.30 -0.32
CA ILE A 170 -9.21 -21.04 0.68
C ILE A 170 -9.82 -20.90 2.09
N LEU A 171 -10.91 -20.16 2.23
CA LEU A 171 -11.58 -19.98 3.51
C LEU A 171 -12.23 -21.28 4.02
N ARG A 172 -12.80 -22.11 3.13
CA ARG A 172 -13.27 -23.46 3.50
C ARG A 172 -12.13 -24.38 3.93
N TYR A 173 -10.94 -24.23 3.35
CA TYR A 173 -9.76 -24.96 3.81
C TYR A 173 -9.35 -24.50 5.21
N LEU A 174 -9.27 -23.18 5.44
CA LEU A 174 -8.96 -22.63 6.76
C LEU A 174 -9.94 -23.12 7.82
N LYS A 175 -11.25 -23.13 7.54
CA LYS A 175 -12.28 -23.67 8.43
C LYS A 175 -12.01 -25.12 8.86
N LYS A 176 -11.59 -25.97 7.92
CA LYS A 176 -11.27 -27.39 8.19
C LYS A 176 -10.03 -27.56 9.06
N VAL A 177 -9.06 -26.66 8.92
CA VAL A 177 -7.79 -26.71 9.66
C VAL A 177 -7.96 -26.11 11.05
N ASP A 178 -8.59 -24.94 11.14
CA ASP A 178 -8.78 -24.20 12.39
C ASP A 178 -10.03 -23.30 12.29
N GLN A 179 -11.07 -23.69 13.03
CA GLN A 179 -12.35 -22.99 13.10
C GLN A 179 -12.21 -21.61 13.75
N ASN A 180 -11.37 -21.46 14.78
CA ASN A 180 -11.21 -20.19 15.49
C ASN A 180 -10.55 -19.14 14.59
N ARG A 181 -9.51 -19.54 13.85
CA ARG A 181 -8.86 -18.67 12.85
C ARG A 181 -9.83 -18.25 11.76
N TYR A 182 -10.67 -19.16 11.30
CA TYR A 182 -11.69 -18.86 10.29
C TYR A 182 -12.67 -17.77 10.76
N GLU A 183 -13.19 -17.88 11.98
CA GLU A 183 -14.14 -16.89 12.53
C GLU A 183 -13.52 -15.50 12.69
N ILE A 184 -12.27 -15.42 13.18
CA ILE A 184 -11.52 -14.15 13.29
C ILE A 184 -11.36 -13.50 11.91
N VAL A 185 -11.01 -14.29 10.90
CA VAL A 185 -10.74 -13.81 9.54
C VAL A 185 -12.00 -13.34 8.86
N LEU A 186 -13.14 -14.02 9.07
CA LEU A 186 -14.43 -13.55 8.58
C LEU A 186 -14.77 -12.16 9.13
N GLN A 187 -14.56 -11.92 10.43
CA GLN A 187 -14.76 -10.60 11.04
C GLN A 187 -13.81 -9.54 10.47
N GLN A 188 -12.53 -9.88 10.30
CA GLN A 188 -11.52 -8.97 9.73
C GLN A 188 -11.80 -8.59 8.27
N LEU A 189 -12.45 -9.49 7.52
CA LEU A 189 -12.77 -9.34 6.11
C LEU A 189 -14.20 -8.83 5.83
N ALA A 190 -15.01 -8.61 6.85
CA ALA A 190 -16.44 -8.29 6.75
C ALA A 190 -17.22 -9.35 5.95
N LEU A 191 -16.94 -10.63 6.17
CA LEU A 191 -17.58 -11.72 5.46
C LEU A 191 -18.53 -12.50 6.35
N GLU A 192 -19.68 -12.84 5.79
CA GLU A 192 -20.61 -13.78 6.39
C GLU A 192 -20.17 -15.22 6.12
N PRO A 193 -20.34 -16.15 7.09
CA PRO A 193 -20.09 -17.58 6.86
C PRO A 193 -20.88 -18.13 5.67
N GLU A 194 -22.11 -17.65 5.48
CA GLU A 194 -23.00 -18.01 4.36
C GLU A 194 -22.39 -17.69 3.00
N SER A 195 -21.61 -16.61 2.90
CA SER A 195 -20.93 -16.21 1.65
C SER A 195 -19.76 -17.12 1.29
N VAL A 196 -19.35 -18.03 2.18
CA VAL A 196 -18.26 -18.99 1.96
C VAL A 196 -18.82 -20.41 1.82
N GLU A 197 -19.89 -20.70 2.55
CA GLU A 197 -20.45 -22.06 2.70
C GLU A 197 -21.65 -22.32 1.77
N GLY A 198 -22.40 -21.28 1.42
CA GLY A 198 -23.56 -21.39 0.55
C GLY A 198 -23.20 -21.64 -0.92
N GLU A 199 -24.24 -21.91 -1.72
CA GLU A 199 -24.11 -21.91 -3.17
C GLU A 199 -23.76 -20.48 -3.64
N LEU A 200 -22.56 -20.35 -4.19
CA LEU A 200 -22.05 -19.10 -4.72
C LEU A 200 -22.73 -18.79 -6.05
N VAL A 201 -23.91 -18.20 -5.99
CA VAL A 201 -24.58 -17.61 -7.15
C VAL A 201 -24.10 -16.16 -7.26
N VAL A 202 -23.08 -15.96 -8.12
CA VAL A 202 -22.49 -14.64 -8.44
C VAL A 202 -23.03 -14.11 -9.74
#